data_AF-A0A2U1PLF7-F1
#
_entry.id   AF-A0A2U1PLF7-F1
#
_cell.length_a   1.000
_cell.length_b   1.000
_cell.length_c   1.000
_cell.angle_alpha   90.00
_cell.angle_beta   90.00
_cell.angle_gamma   90.00
#
_symmetry.space_group_name_H-M   'P 1'
#
loop_
_entity.id
_entity.type
_entity.pdbx_description
1 polymer ?
#
loop_
_entity_poly.entity_id
_entity_poly.type
_entity_poly.pdbx_seq_one_letter_code
_entity_poly.pdbx_strand_id
1 'polypeptide(L)'
;MGARPNIHRLKQECGSNHLSQCFKYLFVQEWNENEALIMYVSQKCADLETKIGRRDELIQEAQSFGPFHDVATAGVDCMVQTQQRDRDILAALIGVLDLAREGRAEKEQHVGLMDLKD
;
A
#
# COMPACT_ATOMS: atom_id res chain seq x y z
N MET A 1 12.94 21.54 -34.40
CA MET A 1 12.07 21.20 -33.25
C MET A 1 12.29 19.72 -32.94
N GLY A 2 12.76 19.40 -31.72
CA GLY A 2 13.04 18.01 -31.34
C GLY A 2 11.74 17.20 -31.20
N ALA A 3 11.74 15.96 -31.68
CA ALA A 3 10.61 15.05 -31.50
C ALA A 3 10.28 14.91 -30.02
N ARG A 4 8.98 14.95 -29.67
CA ARG A 4 8.48 14.70 -28.30
C ARG A 4 7.83 13.30 -28.28
N PRO A 5 8.62 12.21 -28.32
CA PRO A 5 8.10 10.86 -28.53
C PRO A 5 7.08 10.45 -27.46
N ASN A 6 7.30 10.84 -26.20
CA ASN A 6 6.38 10.52 -25.10
C ASN A 6 5.02 11.21 -25.25
N ILE A 7 4.98 12.46 -25.73
CA ILE A 7 3.73 13.17 -25.97
C ILE A 7 3.00 12.56 -27.18
N HIS A 8 3.72 12.21 -28.24
CA HIS A 8 3.09 11.55 -29.40
C HIS A 8 2.49 10.19 -29.03
N ARG A 9 3.20 9.42 -28.21
CA ARG A 9 2.71 8.15 -27.68
C ARG A 9 1.47 8.35 -26.81
N LEU A 10 1.50 9.31 -25.88
CA LEU A 10 0.35 9.60 -25.03
C LEU A 10 -0.89 10.03 -25.85
N LYS A 11 -0.70 10.84 -26.90
CA LYS A 11 -1.78 11.19 -27.84
C LYS A 11 -2.37 9.98 -28.55
N GLN A 12 -1.53 9.02 -28.93
CA GLN A 12 -1.97 7.77 -29.54
C GLN A 12 -2.74 6.89 -28.55
N GLU A 13 -2.23 6.73 -27.32
CA GLU A 13 -2.86 5.93 -26.26
C GLU A 13 -4.20 6.52 -25.81
N CYS A 14 -4.26 7.85 -25.65
CA CYS A 14 -5.49 8.56 -25.30
C CYS A 14 -6.47 8.70 -26.49
N GLY A 15 -5.99 8.57 -27.73
CA GLY A 15 -6.79 8.84 -28.93
C GLY A 15 -7.14 10.31 -29.16
N SER A 16 -6.49 11.24 -28.45
CA SER A 16 -6.73 12.69 -28.56
C SER A 16 -5.46 13.45 -28.96
N ASN A 17 -5.63 14.49 -29.78
CA ASN A 17 -4.56 15.44 -30.06
C ASN A 17 -4.50 16.60 -29.05
N HIS A 18 -5.51 16.72 -28.19
CA HIS A 18 -5.62 17.76 -27.17
C HIS A 18 -4.88 17.33 -25.90
N LEU A 19 -3.96 18.18 -25.44
CA LEU A 19 -3.06 17.81 -24.33
C LEU A 19 -3.77 17.73 -22.98
N SER A 20 -4.81 18.52 -22.71
CA SER A 20 -5.57 18.40 -21.46
C SER A 20 -6.20 17.00 -21.35
N GLN A 21 -6.86 16.54 -22.42
CA GLN A 21 -7.46 15.20 -22.49
C GLN A 21 -6.42 14.09 -22.34
N CYS A 22 -5.24 14.25 -22.96
CA CYS A 22 -4.12 13.32 -22.81
C CYS A 22 -3.63 13.23 -21.36
N PHE A 23 -3.47 14.37 -20.67
CA PHE A 23 -3.05 14.38 -19.27
C PHE A 23 -4.15 13.89 -18.33
N LYS A 24 -5.41 14.19 -18.63
CA LYS A 24 -6.56 13.66 -17.89
C LYS A 24 -6.58 12.14 -17.95
N TYR A 25 -6.40 11.57 -19.15
CA TYR A 25 -6.30 10.12 -19.34
C TYR A 25 -5.19 9.51 -18.47
N LEU A 26 -4.02 10.14 -18.43
CA LEU A 26 -2.91 9.70 -17.58
C LEU A 26 -3.24 9.76 -16.08
N PHE A 27 -3.82 10.85 -15.59
CA PHE A 27 -4.20 10.96 -14.18
C PHE A 27 -5.32 9.98 -13.79
N VAL A 28 -6.25 9.67 -14.69
CA VAL A 28 -7.26 8.61 -14.46
C VAL A 28 -6.59 7.24 -14.35
N GLN A 29 -5.56 6.96 -15.16
CA GLN A 29 -4.82 5.71 -15.05
C GLN A 29 -4.08 5.61 -13.71
N GLU A 30 -3.32 6.65 -13.34
CA GLU A 30 -2.59 6.71 -12.06
C GLU A 30 -3.52 6.66 -10.84
N TRP A 31 -4.74 7.20 -10.95
CA TRP A 31 -5.79 7.07 -9.94
C TRP A 31 -6.19 5.59 -9.74
N ASN A 32 -6.42 4.85 -10.84
CA ASN A 32 -6.74 3.43 -10.79
C ASN A 32 -5.57 2.59 -10.23
N GLU A 33 -4.33 2.97 -10.54
CA GLU A 33 -3.14 2.33 -9.99
C GLU A 33 -3.05 2.51 -8.46
N ASN A 34 -3.37 3.70 -7.95
CA ASN A 34 -3.47 3.92 -6.50
C ASN A 34 -4.59 3.10 -5.87
N GLU A 35 -5.77 2.99 -6.49
CA GLU A 35 -6.86 2.13 -6.00
C GLU A 35 -6.43 0.66 -5.91
N ALA A 36 -5.79 0.14 -6.95
CA ALA A 36 -5.27 -1.23 -6.96
C ALA A 36 -4.22 -1.45 -5.85
N LEU A 37 -3.32 -0.47 -5.65
CA LEU A 37 -2.34 -0.51 -4.57
C LEU A 37 -3.01 -0.49 -3.18
N ILE A 38 -4.00 0.37 -2.97
CA ILE A 38 -4.76 0.45 -1.71
C ILE A 38 -5.41 -0.89 -1.40
N MET A 39 -6.08 -1.51 -2.38
CA MET A 39 -6.71 -2.82 -2.19
C MET A 39 -5.68 -3.89 -1.80
N TYR A 40 -4.57 -3.95 -2.53
CA TYR A 40 -3.51 -4.94 -2.28
C TYR A 40 -2.89 -4.78 -0.90
N VAL A 41 -2.50 -3.56 -0.51
CA VAL A 41 -1.85 -3.31 0.79
C VAL A 41 -2.84 -3.48 1.93
N SER A 42 -4.11 -3.13 1.76
CA SER A 42 -5.15 -3.34 2.78
C SER A 42 -5.32 -4.82 3.09
N GLN A 43 -5.33 -5.68 2.06
CA GLN A 43 -5.37 -7.13 2.27
C GLN A 43 -4.13 -7.63 3.04
N LYS A 44 -2.93 -7.14 2.69
CA LYS A 44 -1.71 -7.52 3.40
C LYS A 44 -1.71 -7.07 4.87
N CYS A 45 -2.29 -5.91 5.18
CA CYS A 45 -2.48 -5.46 6.56
C CYS A 45 -3.39 -6.42 7.32
N ALA A 46 -4.56 -6.77 6.77
CA ALA A 46 -5.50 -7.70 7.41
C ALA A 46 -4.89 -9.10 7.65
N ASP A 47 -4.11 -9.61 6.70
CA ASP A 47 -3.37 -10.87 6.85
C ASP A 47 -2.36 -10.80 8.01
N LEU A 48 -1.61 -9.70 8.10
CA LEU A 48 -0.61 -9.47 9.15
C LEU A 48 -1.27 -9.28 10.53
N GLU A 49 -2.35 -8.51 10.63
CA GLU A 49 -3.12 -8.34 11.87
C GLU A 49 -3.62 -9.69 12.40
N THR A 50 -4.16 -10.53 11.53
CA THR A 50 -4.60 -11.89 11.90
C THR A 50 -3.44 -12.74 12.40
N LYS A 51 -2.29 -12.69 11.72
CA LYS A 51 -1.08 -13.43 12.11
C LYS A 51 -0.52 -12.94 13.44
N ILE A 52 -0.51 -11.63 13.67
CA ILE A 52 -0.07 -10.98 14.90
C ILE A 52 -0.99 -11.43 16.05
N GLY A 53 -2.30 -11.32 15.91
CA GLY A 53 -3.26 -11.73 16.95
C GLY A 53 -3.07 -13.19 17.37
N ARG A 54 -2.98 -14.11 16.40
CA ARG A 54 -2.73 -15.54 16.69
C ARG A 54 -1.42 -15.79 17.43
N ARG A 55 -0.34 -15.07 17.08
CA ARG A 55 0.94 -15.26 17.77
C ARG A 55 0.93 -14.64 19.17
N ASP A 56 0.18 -13.57 19.40
CA ASP A 56 0.02 -13.01 20.74
C ASP A 56 -0.64 -14.01 21.69
N GLU A 57 -1.69 -14.70 21.23
CA GLU A 57 -2.33 -15.79 21.99
C GLU A 57 -1.34 -16.91 22.31
N LEU A 58 -0.56 -17.37 21.33
CA LEU A 58 0.46 -18.42 21.53
C LEU A 58 1.57 -18.00 22.50
N ILE A 59 2.05 -16.76 22.43
CA ILE A 59 3.06 -16.22 23.35
C ILE A 59 2.50 -16.19 24.77
N GLN A 60 1.26 -15.72 24.95
CA GLN A 60 0.60 -15.70 26.26
C GLN A 60 0.42 -17.10 26.84
N GLU A 61 -0.04 -18.05 26.02
CA GLU A 61 -0.18 -19.45 26.42
C GLU A 61 1.17 -20.03 26.85
N ALA A 62 2.22 -19.84 26.04
CA ALA A 62 3.57 -20.32 26.33
C ALA A 62 4.12 -19.76 27.65
N GLN A 63 3.87 -18.48 27.93
CA GLN A 63 4.29 -17.82 29.18
C GLN A 63 3.53 -18.34 30.41
N SER A 64 2.32 -18.89 30.23
CA SER A 64 1.50 -19.41 31.33
C SER A 64 1.99 -20.75 31.90
N PHE A 65 2.77 -21.53 31.13
CA PHE A 65 3.26 -22.85 31.55
C PHE A 65 4.40 -22.80 32.58
N GLY A 66 4.91 -21.61 32.95
CA GLY A 66 5.95 -21.44 33.96
C GLY A 66 7.39 -21.75 33.47
N PRO A 67 8.42 -21.58 34.31
CA PRO A 67 9.83 -21.55 33.91
C PRO A 67 10.45 -22.94 33.62
N PHE A 68 9.64 -23.96 33.31
CA PHE A 68 10.06 -25.37 33.37
C PHE A 68 10.94 -25.87 32.22
N HIS A 69 11.37 -25.01 31.28
CA HIS A 69 12.38 -25.39 30.28
C HIS A 69 13.08 -24.17 29.66
N ASP A 70 14.40 -24.04 29.81
CA ASP A 70 15.20 -22.96 29.22
C ASP A 70 15.06 -22.84 27.68
N VAL A 71 14.83 -23.98 27.00
CA VAL A 71 14.55 -24.03 25.55
C VAL A 71 13.18 -23.43 25.21
N ALA A 72 12.20 -23.54 26.10
CA ALA A 72 10.88 -22.91 25.92
C ALA A 72 11.01 -21.38 26.05
N THR A 73 11.85 -20.87 26.95
CA THR A 73 12.12 -19.43 27.10
C THR A 73 12.77 -18.85 25.84
N ALA A 74 13.83 -19.48 25.32
CA ALA A 74 14.48 -19.01 24.10
C ALA A 74 13.54 -19.04 22.88
N GLY A 75 12.65 -20.04 22.81
CA GLY A 75 11.60 -20.12 21.79
C GLY A 75 10.62 -18.95 21.87
N VAL A 76 10.16 -18.61 23.08
CA VAL A 76 9.26 -17.46 23.32
C VAL A 76 9.94 -16.14 22.95
N ASP A 77 11.20 -15.95 23.31
CA ASP A 77 11.95 -14.73 22.94
C ASP A 77 12.05 -14.56 21.42
N CYS A 78 12.34 -15.64 20.69
CA CYS A 78 12.33 -15.63 19.22
C CYS A 78 10.94 -15.28 18.64
N MET A 79 9.86 -15.79 19.25
CA MET A 79 8.50 -15.44 18.87
C MET A 79 8.20 -13.96 19.11
N VAL A 80 8.60 -13.41 20.26
CA VAL A 80 8.43 -11.98 20.59
C VAL A 80 9.20 -11.09 19.61
N GLN A 81 10.44 -11.45 19.27
CA GLN A 81 11.24 -10.70 18.29
C GLN A 81 10.60 -10.72 16.90
N THR A 82 10.14 -11.89 16.45
CA THR A 82 9.46 -12.04 15.16
C THR A 82 8.13 -11.28 15.15
N GLN A 83 7.40 -11.31 16.26
CA GLN A 83 6.16 -10.56 16.45
C GLN A 83 6.39 -9.06 16.34
N GLN A 84 7.43 -8.53 16.99
CA GLN A 84 7.78 -7.13 16.88
C GLN A 84 8.09 -6.74 15.45
N ARG A 85 8.85 -7.58 14.72
CA ARG A 85 9.14 -7.32 13.30
C ARG A 85 7.87 -7.30 12.44
N ASP A 86 6.94 -8.23 12.66
CA ASP A 86 5.67 -8.25 11.93
C ASP A 86 4.82 -6.98 12.23
N ARG A 87 4.85 -6.48 13.48
CA ARG A 87 4.20 -5.20 13.85
C ARG A 87 4.85 -3.99 13.18
N ASP A 88 6.18 -3.95 13.11
CA ASP A 88 6.92 -2.88 12.43
C ASP A 88 6.59 -2.87 10.93
N ILE A 89 6.49 -4.05 10.31
CA ILE A 89 6.06 -4.18 8.90
C ILE A 89 4.62 -3.67 8.73
N LEU A 90 3.69 -4.06 9.62
CA LEU A 90 2.31 -3.58 9.57
C LEU A 90 2.25 -2.04 9.66
N ALA A 91 2.98 -1.43 10.57
CA ALA A 91 3.05 0.03 10.70
C ALA A 91 3.57 0.70 9.42
N ALA A 92 4.59 0.12 8.78
CA ALA A 92 5.10 0.61 7.50
C ALA A 92 4.06 0.50 6.38
N LEU A 93 3.31 -0.60 6.31
CA LEU A 93 2.23 -0.78 5.31
C LEU A 93 1.08 0.20 5.52
N ILE A 94 0.73 0.52 6.77
CA ILE A 94 -0.25 1.58 7.07
C ILE A 94 0.23 2.92 6.51
N GLY A 95 1.51 3.27 6.72
CA GLY A 95 2.09 4.48 6.12
C GLY A 95 2.02 4.48 4.59
N VAL A 96 2.22 3.34 3.93
CA VAL A 96 2.04 3.20 2.47
C VAL A 96 0.57 3.40 2.07
N LEU A 97 -0.39 2.88 2.84
CA LEU A 97 -1.82 3.08 2.58
C LEU A 97 -2.20 4.56 2.65
N ASP A 98 -1.70 5.27 3.64
CA ASP A 98 -2.01 6.69 3.81
C ASP A 98 -1.48 7.50 2.61
N LEU A 99 -0.23 7.27 2.21
CA LEU A 99 0.35 7.89 1.01
C LEU A 99 -0.40 7.54 -0.28
N ALA A 100 -0.84 6.29 -0.43
CA ALA A 100 -1.61 5.86 -1.59
C ALA A 100 -3.00 6.53 -1.64
N ARG A 101 -3.65 6.72 -0.48
CA ARG A 101 -4.92 7.44 -0.36
C ARG A 101 -4.78 8.93 -0.65
N GLU A 102 -3.73 9.56 -0.13
CA GLU A 102 -3.37 10.95 -0.45
C GLU A 102 -3.12 11.11 -1.95
N GLY A 103 -2.32 10.20 -2.52
CA GLY A 103 -2.07 10.14 -3.96
C GLY A 103 -3.38 10.02 -4.75
N ARG A 104 -4.27 9.10 -4.38
CA ARG A 104 -5.58 8.96 -5.04
C ARG A 104 -6.39 10.27 -4.99
N ALA A 105 -6.49 10.90 -3.82
CA ALA A 105 -7.24 12.15 -3.65
C ALA A 105 -6.63 13.30 -4.48
N GLU A 106 -5.31 13.38 -4.54
CA GLU A 106 -4.60 14.34 -5.40
C GLU A 106 -4.96 14.13 -6.88
N LYS A 107 -4.97 12.88 -7.37
CA LYS A 107 -5.28 12.59 -8.79
C LYS A 107 -6.75 12.88 -9.10
N GLU A 108 -7.66 12.60 -8.16
CA GLU A 108 -9.08 12.95 -8.29
C GLU A 108 -9.26 14.47 -8.46
N GLN A 109 -8.54 15.28 -7.68
CA GLN A 109 -8.53 16.74 -7.83
C GLN A 109 -7.96 17.18 -9.19
N HIS A 110 -6.85 16.57 -9.64
CA HIS A 110 -6.27 16.88 -10.95
C HIS A 110 -7.23 16.61 -12.11
N VAL A 111 -7.94 15.47 -12.07
CA VAL A 111 -8.96 15.14 -13.07
C VAL A 111 -10.09 16.17 -13.06
N GLY A 112 -10.61 16.53 -11.88
CA GLY A 112 -11.65 17.55 -11.75
C GLY A 112 -11.23 18.93 -12.27
N LEU A 113 -9.97 19.34 -12.08
CA LEU A 113 -9.44 20.59 -12.64
C LEU A 113 -9.36 20.59 -14.16
N MET A 114 -9.20 19.42 -14.78
CA MET A 114 -9.17 19.29 -16.24
C MET A 114 -10.59 19.29 -16.83
N ASP A 115 -11.56 18.72 -16.11
CA ASP A 115 -12.98 18.78 -16.49
C ASP A 115 -13.56 20.20 -16.48
N LEU A 116 -13.02 21.10 -15.66
CA LEU A 116 -13.45 22.51 -15.61
C LEU A 116 -12.83 23.39 -16.71
N LYS A 117 -11.82 22.87 -17.44
CA LYS A 117 -11.03 23.62 -18.43
C LYS A 117 -11.28 23.15 -19.87
N ASP A 118 -12.07 22.10 -20.06
CA ASP A 118 -12.55 21.60 -21.35
C ASP A 118 -13.90 22.27 -21.72
#